data_AF-A0A945FGY2-F1
#
_entry.id   AF-A0A945FGY2-F1
#
_cell.length_a   1.000
_cell.length_b   1.000
_cell.length_c   1.000
_cell.angle_alpha   90.00
_cell.angle_beta   90.00
_cell.angle_gamma   90.00
#
_symmetry.space_group_name_H-M   'P 1'
#
loop_
_entity.id
_entity.type
_entity.pdbx_description
1 polymer ?
#
loop_
_entity_poly.entity_id
_entity_poly.type
_entity_poly.pdbx_seq_one_letter_code
_entity_poly.pdbx_strand_id
1 'polypeptide(L)'
;NIAGQVQAICKAGTIFFWHANLWHSARSNTTDQDRYMLKLRLNPTVRQTRLWNTDDIDSPEIPGILTQKIDWHGQRNRIEIMNRIKLWRFMSGDNDFDTGSLWWTRVENTPDIIHREQRMSI
;
A
#
# COMPACT_ATOMS: atom_id res chain seq x y z
N ASN A 1 8.98 24.56 2.12
CA ASN A 1 9.30 23.71 3.29
C ASN A 1 8.12 22.82 3.58
N ILE A 2 8.35 21.56 3.92
CA ILE A 2 7.31 20.61 4.35
C ILE A 2 7.23 20.63 5.88
N ALA A 3 6.03 20.51 6.45
CA ALA A 3 5.85 20.40 7.89
C ALA A 3 6.63 19.18 8.42
N GLY A 4 7.40 19.36 9.51
CA GLY A 4 8.24 18.29 10.08
C GLY A 4 9.56 18.03 9.33
N GLN A 5 9.93 18.86 8.36
CA GLN A 5 11.21 18.73 7.66
C GLN A 5 12.39 18.93 8.63
N VAL A 6 13.24 17.91 8.74
CA VAL A 6 14.53 17.98 9.46
C VAL A 6 15.67 18.18 8.46
N GLN A 7 16.61 19.07 8.78
CA GLN A 7 17.80 19.29 7.96
C GLN A 7 19.00 18.57 8.56
N ALA A 8 19.67 17.77 7.74
CA ALA A 8 20.94 17.15 8.10
C ALA A 8 22.11 18.06 7.69
N ILE A 9 22.74 18.70 8.68
CA ILE A 9 23.98 19.47 8.51
C ILE A 9 25.10 18.68 9.19
N CYS A 10 26.13 18.32 8.44
CA CYS A 10 27.17 17.41 8.94
C CYS A 10 28.55 17.73 8.35
N LYS A 11 29.59 17.27 9.03
CA LYS A 11 30.97 17.36 8.55
C LYS A 11 31.25 16.27 7.50
N ALA A 12 32.30 16.47 6.69
CA ALA A 12 32.82 15.43 5.81
C ALA A 12 33.17 14.16 6.60
N GLY A 13 32.92 12.99 6.01
CA GLY A 13 33.09 11.69 6.67
C GLY A 13 31.88 11.21 7.48
N THR A 14 30.81 12.00 7.58
CA THR A 14 29.57 11.56 8.24
C THR A 14 28.84 10.51 7.40
N ILE A 15 28.43 9.42 8.05
CA ILE A 15 27.61 8.36 7.44
C ILE A 15 26.20 8.46 8.01
N PHE A 16 25.20 8.42 7.12
CA PHE A 16 23.80 8.37 7.50
C PHE A 16 23.21 7.00 7.22
N PHE A 17 22.40 6.51 8.16
CA PHE A 17 21.52 5.38 7.97
C PHE A 17 20.09 5.88 8.06
N TRP A 18 19.29 5.64 7.02
CA TRP A 18 17.89 6.01 7.00
C TRP A 18 17.06 4.98 6.23
N HIS A 19 15.77 4.90 6.56
CA HIS A 19 14.85 4.04 5.84
C HIS A 19 14.56 4.60 4.44
N ALA A 20 14.65 3.77 3.40
CA ALA A 20 14.57 4.23 2.00
C ALA A 20 13.23 4.87 1.62
N ASN A 21 12.16 4.60 2.39
CA ASN A 21 10.84 5.17 2.18
C ASN A 21 10.63 6.54 2.84
N LEU A 22 11.63 7.07 3.56
CA LEU A 22 11.57 8.45 4.02
C LEU A 22 11.68 9.38 2.83
N TRP A 23 10.76 10.34 2.74
CA TRP A 23 10.89 11.42 1.78
C TRP A 23 12.15 12.23 2.12
N HIS A 24 13.05 12.37 1.15
CA HIS A 24 14.31 13.07 1.32
C HIS A 24 14.67 13.81 0.05
N SER A 25 15.39 14.92 0.20
CA SER A 25 15.92 15.69 -0.92
C SER A 25 17.22 16.37 -0.53
N ALA A 26 18.13 16.48 -1.49
CA ALA A 26 19.33 17.29 -1.34
C ALA A 26 18.96 18.77 -1.48
N ARG A 27 19.59 19.63 -0.69
CA ARG A 27 19.49 21.09 -0.88
C ARG A 27 20.42 21.54 -2.00
N SER A 28 19.98 22.57 -2.73
CA SER A 28 20.81 23.31 -3.69
C SER A 28 22.10 23.76 -3.03
N ASN A 29 23.22 23.60 -3.74
CA ASN A 29 24.51 24.11 -3.30
C ASN A 29 24.65 25.55 -3.79
N THR A 30 24.74 26.50 -2.88
CA THR A 30 24.91 27.94 -3.19
C THR A 30 26.34 28.42 -2.95
N THR A 31 27.28 27.48 -2.83
CA THR A 31 28.71 27.76 -2.61
C THR A 31 29.52 27.34 -3.83
N ASP A 32 30.79 27.77 -3.87
CA ASP A 32 31.78 27.36 -4.88
C ASP A 32 32.49 26.05 -4.53
N GLN A 33 32.11 25.41 -3.42
CA GLN A 33 32.72 24.16 -2.94
C GLN A 33 31.90 22.95 -3.39
N ASP A 34 32.58 21.93 -3.89
CA ASP A 34 31.93 20.68 -4.25
C ASP A 34 31.44 19.89 -3.03
N ARG A 35 30.28 19.23 -3.17
CA ARG A 35 29.74 18.29 -2.19
C ARG A 35 29.64 16.90 -2.79
N TYR A 36 30.50 16.00 -2.32
CA TYR A 36 30.47 14.59 -2.69
C TYR A 36 29.64 13.78 -1.69
N MET A 37 28.76 12.91 -2.19
CA MET A 37 27.99 11.96 -1.38
C MET A 37 27.94 10.62 -2.11
N LEU A 38 28.26 9.53 -1.40
CA LEU A 38 28.10 8.17 -1.88
C LEU A 38 26.79 7.60 -1.32
N LYS A 39 25.96 7.03 -2.21
CA LYS A 39 24.70 6.40 -1.82
C LYS A 39 24.80 4.90 -2.01
N LEU A 40 24.77 4.17 -0.91
CA LEU A 40 24.61 2.72 -0.90
C LEU A 40 23.16 2.40 -0.55
N ARG A 41 22.52 1.54 -1.35
CA ARG A 41 21.19 1.01 -1.05
C ARG A 41 21.34 -0.44 -0.63
N LEU A 42 21.07 -0.70 0.64
CA LEU A 42 20.96 -2.07 1.13
C LEU A 42 19.59 -2.59 0.73
N ASN A 43 19.57 -3.56 -0.17
CA ASN A 43 18.34 -4.27 -0.50
C ASN A 43 18.16 -5.44 0.48
N PRO A 44 16.91 -5.72 0.89
CA PRO A 44 16.62 -6.87 1.72
C PRO A 44 17.00 -8.17 0.98
N THR A 45 17.56 -9.12 1.72
CA THR A 45 17.98 -10.43 1.20
C THR A 45 16.81 -11.40 1.02
N VAL A 46 15.64 -11.05 1.55
CA VAL A 46 14.41 -11.84 1.48
C VAL A 46 13.28 -11.01 0.90
N ARG A 47 12.31 -11.69 0.27
CA ARG A 47 11.12 -11.06 -0.30
C ARG A 47 10.35 -10.30 0.80
N GLN A 48 10.16 -8.99 0.59
CA GLN A 48 9.44 -8.11 1.52
C GLN A 48 7.95 -8.06 1.20
N THR A 49 7.27 -9.20 1.29
CA THR A 49 5.83 -9.30 1.07
C THR A 49 5.15 -9.75 2.35
N ARG A 50 4.02 -9.14 2.70
CA ARG A 50 3.20 -9.53 3.87
C ARG A 50 3.96 -9.45 5.20
N LEU A 51 4.76 -8.39 5.37
CA LEU A 51 5.51 -8.10 6.60
C LEU A 51 4.83 -7.06 7.49
N TRP A 52 3.60 -6.67 7.14
CA TRP A 52 2.82 -5.70 7.90
C TRP A 52 2.25 -6.38 9.14
N ASN A 53 2.14 -5.62 10.24
CA ASN A 53 1.29 -6.05 11.34
C ASN A 53 -0.16 -6.10 10.82
N THR A 54 -0.83 -7.23 11.05
CA THR A 54 -2.22 -7.49 10.66
C THR A 54 -3.08 -7.94 11.84
N ASP A 55 -2.62 -7.73 13.07
CA ASP A 55 -3.34 -8.10 14.30
C ASP A 55 -4.74 -7.44 14.39
N ASP A 56 -4.92 -6.29 13.73
CA ASP A 56 -6.15 -5.50 13.70
C ASP A 56 -6.91 -5.58 12.37
N ILE A 57 -6.55 -6.54 11.49
CA ILE A 57 -7.07 -6.62 10.13
C ILE A 57 -8.58 -6.87 10.04
N ASP A 58 -9.19 -7.40 11.10
CA ASP A 58 -10.62 -7.66 11.22
C ASP A 58 -11.40 -6.51 11.90
N SER A 59 -10.77 -5.35 12.09
CA SER A 59 -11.42 -4.18 12.66
C SER A 59 -12.72 -3.85 11.89
N PRO A 60 -13.86 -3.63 12.58
CA PRO A 60 -15.14 -3.36 11.95
C PRO A 60 -15.18 -2.05 11.14
N GLU A 61 -14.18 -1.18 11.31
CA GLU A 61 -14.04 0.09 10.59
C GLU A 61 -13.48 -0.10 9.17
N ILE A 62 -12.69 -1.16 8.95
CA ILE A 62 -11.97 -1.41 7.70
C ILE A 62 -12.89 -1.48 6.48
N PRO A 63 -14.04 -2.19 6.51
CA PRO A 63 -14.97 -2.20 5.37
C PRO A 63 -15.46 -0.79 4.97
N GLY A 64 -15.71 0.08 5.94
CA GLY A 64 -16.11 1.47 5.70
C GLY A 64 -15.01 2.28 5.03
N ILE A 65 -13.78 2.13 5.51
CA ILE A 65 -12.59 2.80 4.93
C ILE A 65 -12.34 2.34 3.50
N LEU A 66 -12.35 1.03 3.25
CA LEU A 66 -12.05 0.47 1.94
C LEU A 66 -13.10 0.84 0.88
N THR A 67 -14.36 0.99 1.30
CA THR A 67 -15.48 1.37 0.41
C THR A 67 -15.69 2.89 0.28
N GLN A 68 -14.91 3.71 1.01
CA GLN A 68 -15.03 5.16 0.99
C GLN A 68 -14.81 5.72 -0.42
N LYS A 69 -15.81 6.45 -0.91
CA LYS A 69 -15.76 7.13 -2.20
C LYS A 69 -15.13 8.51 -2.02
N ILE A 70 -14.33 8.92 -2.99
CA ILE A 70 -13.73 10.26 -3.02
C ILE A 70 -14.33 11.00 -4.22
N ASP A 71 -14.76 12.23 -4.00
CA ASP A 71 -15.59 12.98 -4.96
C ASP A 71 -14.91 13.16 -6.32
N TRP A 72 -13.60 13.43 -6.34
CA TRP A 72 -12.86 13.66 -7.57
C TRP A 72 -12.71 12.40 -8.44
N HIS A 73 -12.99 11.20 -7.92
CA HIS A 73 -13.02 9.97 -8.72
C HIS A 73 -14.30 9.86 -9.57
N GLY A 74 -15.39 10.55 -9.22
CA GLY A 74 -16.67 10.46 -9.91
C GLY A 74 -17.14 9.00 -10.12
N GLN A 75 -17.45 8.64 -11.36
CA GLN A 75 -17.90 7.29 -11.72
C GLN A 75 -16.80 6.22 -11.60
N ARG A 76 -15.52 6.60 -11.54
CA ARG A 76 -14.38 5.67 -11.42
C ARG A 76 -14.19 5.11 -10.02
N ASN A 77 -14.97 5.56 -9.03
CA ASN A 77 -14.93 5.03 -7.67
C ASN A 77 -15.06 3.49 -7.60
N ARG A 78 -15.81 2.87 -8.53
CA ARG A 78 -15.94 1.40 -8.58
C ARG A 78 -14.62 0.70 -8.92
N ILE A 79 -13.83 1.26 -9.84
CA ILE A 79 -12.51 0.75 -10.22
C ILE A 79 -11.55 0.89 -9.03
N GLU A 80 -11.62 2.01 -8.31
CA GLU A 80 -10.80 2.23 -7.13
C GLU A 80 -11.11 1.23 -6.00
N ILE A 81 -12.38 0.91 -5.78
CA ILE A 81 -12.77 -0.14 -4.82
C ILE A 81 -12.17 -1.49 -5.23
N MET A 82 -12.23 -1.86 -6.52
CA MET A 82 -11.61 -3.09 -7.02
C MET A 82 -10.08 -3.09 -6.84
N ASN A 83 -9.41 -1.97 -7.10
CA ASN A 83 -7.96 -1.84 -6.89
C ASN A 83 -7.59 -1.97 -5.41
N ARG A 84 -8.39 -1.41 -4.50
CA ARG A 84 -8.21 -1.57 -3.05
C ARG A 84 -8.37 -3.02 -2.60
N ILE A 85 -9.37 -3.74 -3.11
CA ILE A 85 -9.53 -5.18 -2.83
C ILE A 85 -8.30 -5.96 -3.28
N LYS A 86 -7.83 -5.75 -4.52
CA LYS A 86 -6.61 -6.41 -5.03
C LYS A 86 -5.39 -6.11 -4.15
N LEU A 87 -5.22 -4.86 -3.74
CA LEU A 87 -4.14 -4.46 -2.85
C LEU A 87 -4.28 -5.12 -1.47
N TRP A 88 -5.48 -5.17 -0.92
CA TRP A 88 -5.77 -5.79 0.37
C TRP A 88 -5.47 -7.28 0.35
N ARG A 89 -5.94 -8.01 -0.68
CA ARG A 89 -5.61 -9.43 -0.90
C ARG A 89 -4.11 -9.67 -0.98
N PHE A 90 -3.39 -8.80 -1.69
CA PHE A 90 -1.94 -8.89 -1.80
C PHE A 90 -1.23 -8.69 -0.45
N MET A 91 -1.64 -7.67 0.32
CA MET A 91 -1.03 -7.30 1.59
C MET A 91 -1.32 -8.28 2.72
N SER A 92 -2.57 -8.74 2.84
CA SER A 92 -3.04 -9.70 3.86
C SER A 92 -2.67 -11.14 3.51
N GLY A 93 -2.65 -11.46 2.22
CA GLY A 93 -2.57 -12.84 1.75
C GLY A 93 -3.89 -13.60 1.76
N ASP A 94 -4.98 -12.98 2.19
CA ASP A 94 -6.34 -13.49 2.01
C ASP A 94 -6.73 -13.29 0.54
N ASN A 95 -6.74 -14.38 -0.23
CA ASN A 95 -7.09 -14.33 -1.65
C ASN A 95 -8.60 -14.22 -1.88
N ASP A 96 -9.44 -14.44 -0.87
CA ASP A 96 -10.90 -14.50 -1.01
C ASP A 96 -11.57 -13.22 -0.50
N PHE A 97 -10.83 -12.34 0.20
CA PHE A 97 -11.33 -11.07 0.72
C PHE A 97 -12.15 -10.28 -0.32
N ASP A 98 -13.33 -9.82 0.09
CA ASP A 98 -14.13 -8.85 -0.67
C ASP A 98 -14.87 -7.92 0.29
N THR A 99 -15.12 -6.71 -0.16
CA THR A 99 -15.92 -5.74 0.60
C THR A 99 -17.39 -5.98 0.31
N GLY A 100 -18.14 -6.52 1.29
CA GLY A 100 -19.61 -6.64 1.46
C GLY A 100 -20.52 -6.83 0.24
N SER A 101 -20.38 -5.97 -0.77
CA SER A 101 -21.06 -6.03 -2.05
C SER A 101 -20.38 -6.96 -3.07
N LEU A 102 -19.45 -7.87 -2.75
CA LEU A 102 -18.88 -8.85 -3.69
C LEU A 102 -18.35 -8.21 -5.00
N TRP A 103 -17.55 -7.16 -4.90
CA TRP A 103 -17.08 -6.41 -6.07
C TRP A 103 -16.15 -7.22 -6.97
N TRP A 104 -15.21 -7.92 -6.36
CA TRP A 104 -14.19 -8.69 -7.07
C TRP A 104 -14.67 -10.11 -7.34
N THR A 105 -15.40 -10.72 -6.40
CA THR A 105 -16.03 -12.04 -6.60
C THR A 105 -16.96 -12.06 -7.81
N ARG A 106 -17.64 -10.95 -8.16
CA ARG A 106 -18.45 -10.88 -9.39
C ARG A 106 -17.65 -11.08 -10.68
N VAL A 107 -16.39 -10.67 -10.68
CA VAL A 107 -15.51 -10.83 -11.85
C VAL A 107 -14.92 -12.24 -11.89
N GLU A 108 -14.63 -12.81 -10.73
CA GLU A 108 -14.10 -14.17 -10.61
C GLU A 108 -15.19 -15.25 -10.78
N ASN A 109 -16.45 -14.90 -10.55
CA ASN A 109 -17.58 -15.81 -10.70
C ASN A 109 -17.72 -16.21 -12.17
N THR A 110 -17.31 -17.43 -12.49
CA THR A 110 -17.49 -18.03 -13.81
C THR A 110 -18.81 -18.80 -13.78
N PRO A 111 -19.72 -18.58 -14.75
CA PRO A 111 -20.97 -19.32 -14.78
C PRO A 111 -20.68 -20.82 -14.98
N ASP A 112 -20.90 -21.61 -13.94
CA ASP A 112 -20.86 -23.07 -14.04
C ASP A 112 -22.12 -23.57 -14.77
N ILE A 113 -21.94 -24.55 -15.64
CA ILE A 113 -23.03 -25.17 -16.42
C ILE A 113 -23.98 -25.99 -15.51
N ILE A 114 -23.59 -26.22 -14.26
CA ILE A 114 -24.33 -27.05 -13.30
C ILE A 114 -25.05 -26.14 -12.30
N HIS A 115 -26.38 -26.06 -12.40
CA HIS A 115 -27.23 -25.51 -11.37
C HIS A 115 -27.14 -26.43 -10.13
N ARG A 116 -26.31 -26.08 -9.14
CA ARG A 116 -26.33 -26.79 -7.85
C ARG A 116 -27.64 -26.44 -7.15
N GLU A 117 -28.55 -27.41 -7.10
CA GLU A 117 -29.72 -27.34 -6.23
C GLU A 117 -29.27 -27.02 -4.80
N GLN A 118 -29.90 -26.01 -4.22
CA GLN A 118 -29.67 -25.56 -2.86
C GLN A 118 -29.78 -26.75 -1.90
N ARG A 119 -28.69 -27.09 -1.19
CA ARG A 119 -28.79 -27.88 0.04
C ARG A 119 -29.51 -27.04 1.09
N MET A 120 -30.83 -27.16 1.10
CA MET A 120 -31.64 -26.90 2.29
C MET A 120 -31.41 -28.09 3.24
N SER A 121 -30.58 -27.91 4.26
CA SER A 121 -30.64 -28.76 5.45
C SER A 121 -31.26 -27.94 6.58
N ILE A 122 -32.45 -28.38 6.98
CA ILE A 122 -33.08 -28.09 8.28
C ILE A 122 -32.25 -28.79 9.36
#